data_AF-A0A963S7M1-F1
#
_entry.id   AF-A0A963S7M1-F1
#
_cell.length_a   1.000
_cell.length_b   1.000
_cell.length_c   1.000
_cell.angle_alpha   90.00
_cell.angle_beta   90.00
_cell.angle_gamma   90.00
#
_symmetry.space_group_name_H-M   'P 1'
#
loop_
_entity.id
_entity.type
_entity.pdbx_description
1 polymer ?
#
loop_
_entity_poly.entity_id
_entity_poly.type
_entity_poly.pdbx_seq_one_letter_code
_entity_poly.pdbx_strand_id
1 'polypeptide(L)'
;MMFQSDLFLASQPSRAVPLAFAIAETIAANLATGRHLTRADISALFAQQTGSQIRGSAWTIDDFNNAVELGGLIWLRRSSRIGLATAIHEAEARFDWLEAALPPRHVRSEGQVDLQQFSTPPMLAWLMARAAALSAGDVVLEPSAGNGALAISCSLPIRRCVRDAPKTRASTRSLPGRAMGSTA
;
A
#
# COMPACT_ATOMS: atom_id res chain seq x y z
N MET A 1 -27.27 -29.61 -23.43
CA MET A 1 -25.96 -29.90 -22.82
C MET A 1 -25.56 -28.68 -22.00
N MET A 2 -25.34 -28.89 -20.71
CA MET A 2 -25.02 -27.86 -19.71
C MET A 2 -23.71 -27.13 -20.06
N PHE A 3 -23.72 -25.79 -20.04
CA PHE A 3 -22.48 -25.01 -19.89
C PHE A 3 -22.11 -25.04 -18.40
N GLN A 4 -21.04 -25.75 -18.04
CA GLN A 4 -20.49 -25.72 -16.69
C GLN A 4 -19.78 -24.38 -16.46
N SER A 5 -20.27 -23.64 -15.47
CA SER A 5 -19.73 -22.38 -14.97
C SER A 5 -18.59 -22.65 -13.97
N ASP A 6 -17.41 -23.06 -14.46
CA ASP A 6 -16.24 -23.34 -13.62
C ASP A 6 -15.04 -22.43 -13.93
N LEU A 7 -15.28 -21.17 -14.32
CA LEU A 7 -14.23 -20.17 -14.57
C LEU A 7 -13.94 -19.23 -13.37
N PHE A 8 -14.57 -19.50 -12.22
CA PHE A 8 -14.19 -18.88 -10.95
C PHE A 8 -13.71 -19.97 -10.00
N LEU A 9 -12.55 -20.56 -10.30
CA LEU A 9 -11.69 -21.02 -9.22
C LEU A 9 -11.37 -19.75 -8.43
N ALA A 10 -12.07 -19.61 -7.30
CA ALA A 10 -11.98 -18.48 -6.40
C ALA A 10 -10.49 -18.20 -6.14
N SER A 11 -9.95 -17.19 -6.79
CA SER A 11 -8.75 -16.52 -6.32
C SER A 11 -9.12 -16.05 -4.92
N GLN A 12 -8.58 -16.76 -3.92
CA GLN A 12 -8.76 -16.43 -2.52
C GLN A 12 -8.54 -14.92 -2.39
N PRO A 13 -9.50 -14.15 -1.83
CA PRO A 13 -9.27 -12.74 -1.62
C PRO A 13 -8.04 -12.65 -0.73
N SER A 14 -6.97 -12.04 -1.21
CA SER A 14 -5.79 -11.77 -0.39
C SER A 14 -6.23 -10.84 0.74
N ARG A 15 -6.63 -11.44 1.88
CA ARG A 15 -6.95 -10.78 3.15
C ARG A 15 -5.66 -10.26 3.80
N ALA A 16 -4.86 -9.49 3.07
CA ALA A 16 -3.64 -8.89 3.57
C ALA A 16 -3.92 -7.58 4.32
N VAL A 17 -4.73 -7.61 5.40
CA VAL A 17 -4.89 -6.50 6.37
C VAL A 17 -5.31 -6.97 7.80
N PRO A 18 -4.65 -7.98 8.40
CA PRO A 18 -4.59 -8.02 9.88
C PRO A 18 -3.21 -7.78 10.49
N LEU A 19 -2.15 -8.42 9.97
CA LEU A 19 -0.81 -8.35 10.57
C LEU A 19 -0.13 -7.00 10.30
N ALA A 20 -0.08 -6.57 9.03
CA ALA A 20 0.53 -5.30 8.65
C ALA A 20 -0.10 -4.10 9.36
N PHE A 21 -1.41 -4.13 9.61
CA PHE A 21 -2.11 -3.08 10.33
C PHE A 21 -1.72 -3.03 11.82
N ALA A 22 -1.59 -4.18 12.49
CA ALA A 22 -1.14 -4.24 13.88
C ALA A 22 0.30 -3.70 14.04
N ILE A 23 1.19 -4.07 13.11
CA ILE A 23 2.55 -3.53 13.08
C ILE A 23 2.53 -2.02 12.76
N ALA A 24 1.68 -1.57 11.84
CA ALA A 24 1.53 -0.16 11.48
C ALA A 24 1.11 0.72 12.66
N GLU A 25 0.15 0.28 13.49
CA GLU A 25 -0.24 0.98 14.72
C GLU A 25 0.95 1.11 15.68
N THR A 26 1.78 0.06 15.80
CA THR A 26 2.99 0.09 16.63
C THR A 26 4.06 1.03 16.06
N ILE A 27 4.24 1.06 14.74
CA ILE A 27 5.11 2.01 14.05
C ILE A 27 4.65 3.44 14.33
N ALA A 28 3.37 3.73 14.15
CA ALA A 28 2.80 5.06 14.37
C ALA A 28 2.96 5.54 15.81
N ALA A 29 2.79 4.64 16.79
CA ALA A 29 3.02 4.93 18.20
C ALA A 29 4.49 5.30 18.47
N ASN A 30 5.45 4.56 17.89
CA ASN A 30 6.87 4.88 18.02
C ASN A 30 7.21 6.23 17.38
N LEU A 31 6.71 6.50 16.17
CA LEU A 31 6.87 7.80 15.51
C LEU A 31 6.28 8.95 16.36
N ALA A 32 5.16 8.73 17.03
CA ALA A 32 4.54 9.74 17.91
C ALA A 32 5.44 10.11 19.11
N THR A 33 6.35 9.22 19.51
CA THR A 33 7.37 9.48 20.55
C THR A 33 8.64 10.17 20.01
N GLY A 34 8.69 10.49 18.71
CA GLY A 34 9.85 11.10 18.07
C GLY A 34 10.95 10.11 17.67
N ARG A 35 10.69 8.79 17.73
CA ARG A 35 11.68 7.77 17.38
C ARG A 35 11.82 7.60 15.88
N HIS A 36 13.06 7.45 15.43
CA HIS A 36 13.40 6.94 14.11
C HIS A 36 13.44 5.41 14.16
N LEU A 37 12.88 4.76 13.14
CA LEU A 37 12.83 3.31 13.05
C LEU A 37 13.70 2.84 11.89
N THR A 38 14.60 1.90 12.20
CA THR A 38 15.40 1.21 11.19
C THR A 38 14.65 0.00 10.63
N ARG A 39 15.19 -0.58 9.55
CA ARG A 39 14.67 -1.86 9.02
C ARG A 39 14.73 -2.99 10.06
N ALA A 40 15.75 -2.98 10.91
CA ALA A 40 15.92 -3.98 11.97
C ALA A 40 14.85 -3.81 13.07
N ASP A 41 14.57 -2.57 13.49
CA ASP A 41 13.52 -2.29 14.48
C ASP A 41 12.17 -2.81 14.00
N ILE A 42 11.80 -2.50 12.75
CA ILE A 42 10.53 -2.93 12.19
C ILE A 42 10.48 -4.45 12.01
N SER A 43 11.58 -5.08 11.58
CA SER A 43 11.66 -6.54 11.47
C SER A 43 11.53 -7.22 12.84
N ALA A 44 12.04 -6.59 13.91
CA ALA A 44 11.84 -7.07 15.28
C ALA A 44 10.38 -6.97 15.72
N LEU A 45 9.62 -5.95 15.30
CA LEU A 45 8.18 -5.89 15.55
C LEU A 45 7.44 -7.07 14.90
N PHE A 46 7.80 -7.42 13.65
CA PHE A 46 7.25 -8.61 13.00
C PHE A 46 7.61 -9.89 13.75
N ALA A 47 8.84 -10.04 14.20
CA ALA A 47 9.27 -11.20 14.97
C ALA A 47 8.54 -11.32 16.32
N GLN A 48 8.32 -10.20 17.01
CA GLN A 48 7.54 -10.16 18.26
C GLN A 48 6.08 -10.59 18.04
N GLN A 49 5.47 -10.15 16.95
CA GLN A 49 4.07 -10.44 16.66
C GLN A 49 3.84 -11.85 16.10
N THR A 50 4.80 -12.38 15.34
CA THR A 50 4.67 -13.66 14.63
C THR A 50 5.43 -14.82 15.27
N GLY A 51 6.33 -14.54 16.22
CA GLY A 51 7.26 -15.50 16.79
C GLY A 51 8.40 -15.93 15.85
N SER A 52 8.50 -15.36 14.64
CA SER A 52 9.50 -15.76 13.64
C SER A 52 10.35 -14.57 13.16
N GLN A 53 11.67 -14.74 13.27
CA GLN A 53 12.67 -13.79 12.76
C GLN A 53 12.88 -13.92 11.24
N ILE A 54 12.43 -15.03 10.65
CA ILE A 54 12.75 -15.38 9.27
C ILE A 54 11.69 -14.76 8.34
N ARG A 55 12.15 -13.88 7.45
CA ARG A 55 11.33 -13.35 6.35
C ARG A 55 10.97 -14.50 5.39
N GLY A 56 9.71 -14.57 4.98
CA GLY A 56 9.18 -15.58 4.05
C GLY A 56 8.54 -16.79 4.73
N SER A 57 8.74 -16.99 6.04
CA SER A 57 8.04 -18.04 6.80
C SER A 57 6.77 -17.53 7.49
N ALA A 58 6.79 -16.32 8.05
CA ALA A 58 5.65 -15.76 8.79
C ALA A 58 5.19 -14.37 8.32
N TRP A 59 6.05 -13.65 7.60
CA TRP A 59 5.74 -12.36 6.99
C TRP A 59 6.59 -12.16 5.72
N THR A 60 6.05 -11.40 4.78
CA THR A 60 6.64 -11.16 3.47
C THR A 60 7.23 -9.74 3.37
N ILE A 61 7.98 -9.48 2.30
CA ILE A 61 8.43 -8.10 2.01
C ILE A 61 7.24 -7.15 1.77
N ASP A 62 6.12 -7.66 1.25
CA ASP A 62 4.89 -6.89 1.07
C ASP A 62 4.27 -6.50 2.41
N ASP A 63 4.22 -7.42 3.38
CA ASP A 63 3.73 -7.11 4.72
C ASP A 63 4.55 -5.98 5.37
N PHE A 64 5.87 -6.05 5.22
CA PHE A 64 6.77 -5.01 5.71
C PHE A 64 6.49 -3.66 5.04
N ASN A 65 6.47 -3.63 3.70
CA ASN A 65 6.23 -2.41 2.94
C ASN A 65 4.87 -1.80 3.29
N ASN A 66 3.82 -2.61 3.37
CA ASN A 66 2.46 -2.20 3.76
C ASN A 66 2.42 -1.67 5.20
N ALA A 67 3.11 -2.31 6.14
CA ALA A 67 3.14 -1.87 7.54
C ALA A 67 3.84 -0.50 7.70
N VAL A 68 4.98 -0.30 7.02
CA VAL A 68 5.70 0.98 7.03
C VAL A 68 4.83 2.09 6.45
N GLU A 69 4.17 1.81 5.34
CA GLU A 69 3.33 2.77 4.65
C GLU A 69 2.09 3.16 5.46
N LEU A 70 1.35 2.17 5.97
CA LEU A 70 0.21 2.40 6.85
C LEU A 70 0.63 3.10 8.14
N GLY A 71 1.79 2.74 8.73
CA GLY A 71 2.27 3.35 9.96
C GLY A 71 2.57 4.84 9.79
N GLY A 72 3.20 5.22 8.68
CA GLY A 72 3.42 6.63 8.33
C GLY A 72 2.11 7.38 8.11
N LEU A 73 1.14 6.78 7.41
CA LEU A 73 -0.18 7.37 7.18
C LEU A 73 -0.97 7.55 8.49
N ILE A 74 -0.96 6.56 9.40
CA ILE A 74 -1.59 6.68 10.73
C ILE A 74 -0.95 7.80 11.54
N TRP A 75 0.38 7.91 11.53
CA TRP A 75 1.09 9.00 12.22
C TRP A 75 0.74 10.37 11.63
N LEU A 76 0.71 10.50 10.30
CA LEU A 76 0.29 11.74 9.63
C LEU A 76 -1.12 12.13 10.06
N ARG A 77 -2.06 11.18 10.10
CA ARG A 77 -3.45 11.43 10.49
C ARG A 77 -3.62 11.82 11.96
N ARG A 78 -2.90 11.14 12.87
CA ARG A 78 -3.19 11.21 14.31
C ARG A 78 -2.24 12.10 15.10
N SER A 79 -1.00 12.27 14.63
CA SER A 79 0.09 12.82 15.44
C SER A 79 0.79 14.01 14.80
N SER A 80 0.84 14.08 13.47
CA SER A 80 1.57 15.16 12.77
C SER A 80 0.92 16.54 12.88
N ARG A 81 -0.39 16.60 13.18
CA ARG A 81 -1.22 17.82 13.17
C ARG A 81 -1.27 18.54 11.82
N ILE A 82 -1.00 17.85 10.69
CA ILE A 82 -1.28 18.41 9.36
C ILE A 82 -2.77 18.37 9.04
N GLY A 83 -3.26 19.45 8.45
CA GLY A 83 -4.55 19.53 7.77
C GLY A 83 -4.39 20.19 6.41
N LEU A 84 -5.48 20.31 5.65
CA LEU A 84 -5.44 20.94 4.32
C LEU A 84 -5.14 22.45 4.36
N ALA A 85 -5.40 23.09 5.50
CA ALA A 85 -5.10 24.51 5.73
C ALA A 85 -3.68 24.74 6.28
N THR A 86 -2.90 23.70 6.59
CA THR A 86 -1.52 23.85 7.09
C THR A 86 -0.66 24.55 6.05
N ALA A 87 0.19 25.48 6.50
CA ALA A 87 1.13 26.17 5.63
C ALA A 87 2.10 25.18 4.97
N ILE A 88 2.53 25.46 3.73
CA ILE A 88 3.33 24.51 2.94
C ILE A 88 4.64 24.15 3.64
N HIS A 89 5.40 25.13 4.12
CA HIS A 89 6.68 24.92 4.81
C HIS A 89 6.52 24.05 6.08
N GLU A 90 5.40 24.23 6.79
CA GLU A 90 5.07 23.44 7.97
C GLU A 90 4.72 21.99 7.62
N ALA A 91 4.02 21.77 6.50
CA ALA A 91 3.71 20.45 5.99
C ALA A 91 4.98 19.75 5.49
N GLU A 92 5.83 20.44 4.72
CA GLU A 92 7.15 19.95 4.26
C GLU A 92 7.97 19.45 5.43
N ALA A 93 8.15 20.25 6.48
CA ALA A 93 8.94 19.85 7.66
C ALA A 93 8.44 18.54 8.30
N ARG A 94 7.14 18.26 8.24
CA ARG A 94 6.55 17.02 8.79
C ARG A 94 6.71 15.83 7.85
N PHE A 95 6.66 16.06 6.54
CA PHE A 95 6.95 15.01 5.55
C PHE A 95 8.44 14.65 5.54
N ASP A 96 9.33 15.64 5.61
CA ASP A 96 10.78 15.46 5.71
C ASP A 96 11.15 14.68 6.96
N TRP A 97 10.55 15.05 8.11
CA TRP A 97 10.76 14.32 9.35
C TRP A 97 10.29 12.87 9.22
N LEU A 98 9.12 12.62 8.63
CA LEU A 98 8.60 11.26 8.44
C LEU A 98 9.50 10.43 7.51
N GLU A 99 10.01 11.02 6.44
CA GLU A 99 10.93 10.37 5.51
C GLU A 99 12.25 10.01 6.21
N ALA A 100 12.77 10.90 7.05
CA ALA A 100 13.96 10.63 7.86
C ALA A 100 13.72 9.60 8.97
N ALA A 101 12.48 9.50 9.48
CA ALA A 101 12.12 8.63 10.59
C ALA A 101 11.83 7.17 10.20
N LEU A 102 11.71 6.87 8.90
CA LEU A 102 11.41 5.53 8.38
C LEU A 102 12.49 5.04 7.41
N PRO A 103 12.71 3.72 7.30
CA PRO A 103 13.70 3.21 6.39
C PRO A 103 13.26 3.43 4.94
N PRO A 104 14.19 3.75 4.03
CA PRO A 104 13.84 3.94 2.63
C PRO A 104 13.38 2.63 1.98
N ARG A 105 12.43 2.75 1.07
CA ARG A 105 11.75 1.62 0.40
C ARG A 105 12.16 1.58 -1.08
N HIS A 106 13.37 1.11 -1.35
CA HIS A 106 13.91 1.05 -2.72
C HIS A 106 13.60 -0.25 -3.48
N VAL A 107 13.02 -1.24 -2.80
CA VAL A 107 12.76 -2.57 -3.38
C VAL A 107 11.24 -2.78 -3.47
N ARG A 108 10.74 -2.93 -4.71
CA ARG A 108 9.38 -3.38 -4.99
C ARG A 108 9.35 -4.90 -4.99
N SER A 109 8.27 -5.49 -4.48
CA SER A 109 8.05 -6.93 -4.65
C SER A 109 7.62 -7.27 -6.08
N GLU A 110 7.71 -8.54 -6.44
CA GLU A 110 7.19 -9.06 -7.71
C GLU A 110 5.69 -8.76 -7.85
N GLY A 111 4.91 -8.97 -6.77
CA GLY A 111 3.48 -8.65 -6.77
C GLY A 111 3.20 -7.16 -6.99
N GLN A 112 4.00 -6.27 -6.38
CA GLN A 112 3.90 -4.83 -6.64
C GLN A 112 4.23 -4.47 -8.09
N VAL A 113 5.22 -5.14 -8.68
CA VAL A 113 5.59 -4.94 -10.09
C VAL A 113 4.47 -5.44 -11.01
N ASP A 114 3.97 -6.66 -10.79
CA ASP A 114 2.93 -7.30 -11.61
C ASP A 114 1.62 -6.52 -11.59
N LEU A 115 1.26 -5.98 -10.42
CA LEU A 115 0.06 -5.18 -10.22
C LEU A 115 0.27 -3.70 -10.57
N GLN A 116 1.47 -3.31 -11.02
CA GLN A 116 1.85 -1.92 -11.30
C GLN A 116 1.51 -1.00 -10.12
N GLN A 117 1.82 -1.46 -8.90
CA GLN A 117 1.58 -0.72 -7.67
C GLN A 117 2.64 0.37 -7.51
N PHE A 118 2.23 1.61 -7.74
CA PHE A 118 2.98 2.81 -7.42
C PHE A 118 2.32 3.49 -6.23
N SER A 119 3.01 3.53 -5.08
CA SER A 119 2.56 4.32 -3.94
C SER A 119 2.66 5.81 -4.27
N THR A 120 1.55 6.53 -4.16
CA THR A 120 1.57 8.00 -4.19
C THR A 120 2.31 8.51 -2.95
N PRO A 121 3.40 9.29 -3.07
CA PRO A 121 4.08 9.86 -1.91
C PRO A 121 3.09 10.69 -1.06
N PRO A 122 3.11 10.57 0.29
CA PRO A 122 2.11 11.23 1.15
C PRO A 122 2.00 12.75 0.94
N MET A 123 3.12 13.43 0.67
CA MET A 123 3.12 14.86 0.37
C MET A 123 2.34 15.18 -0.92
N LEU A 124 2.55 14.38 -1.97
CA LEU A 124 1.82 14.55 -3.23
C LEU A 124 0.32 14.28 -3.03
N ALA A 125 -0.02 13.26 -2.25
CA ALA A 125 -1.42 12.98 -1.89
C ALA A 125 -2.07 14.14 -1.12
N TRP A 126 -1.34 14.80 -0.22
CA TRP A 126 -1.82 15.98 0.51
C TRP A 126 -1.99 17.21 -0.39
N LEU A 127 -1.02 17.47 -1.29
CA LEU A 127 -1.12 18.57 -2.27
C LEU A 127 -2.31 18.38 -3.22
N MET A 128 -2.54 17.14 -3.70
CA MET A 128 -3.69 16.82 -4.54
C MET A 128 -5.01 17.04 -3.80
N ALA A 129 -5.11 16.61 -2.53
CA ALA A 129 -6.30 16.85 -1.72
C ALA A 129 -6.58 18.34 -1.51
N ARG A 130 -5.52 19.16 -1.32
CA ARG A 130 -5.64 20.62 -1.23
C ARG A 130 -6.09 21.25 -2.55
N ALA A 131 -5.47 20.85 -3.66
CA ALA A 131 -5.80 21.36 -4.99
C ALA A 131 -7.24 21.02 -5.40
N ALA A 132 -7.72 19.83 -5.01
CA ALA A 132 -9.10 19.40 -5.25
C ALA A 132 -10.11 19.98 -4.24
N ALA A 133 -9.67 20.80 -3.27
CA ALA A 133 -10.50 21.40 -2.22
C ALA A 133 -11.38 20.38 -1.48
N LEU A 134 -10.82 19.18 -1.23
CA LEU A 134 -11.56 18.08 -0.62
C LEU A 134 -12.03 18.42 0.80
N SER A 135 -13.17 17.88 1.17
CA SER A 135 -13.89 18.08 2.41
C SER A 135 -14.42 16.75 2.96
N ALA A 136 -14.79 16.70 4.25
CA ALA A 136 -15.26 15.48 4.92
C ALA A 136 -16.48 14.80 4.28
N GLY A 137 -17.22 15.50 3.41
CA GLY A 137 -18.36 14.97 2.66
C GLY A 137 -17.99 14.30 1.33
N ASP A 138 -16.75 14.44 0.86
CA ASP A 138 -16.36 13.98 -0.47
C ASP A 138 -16.08 12.47 -0.50
N VAL A 139 -16.46 11.85 -1.61
CA VAL A 139 -16.14 10.45 -1.92
C VAL A 139 -14.96 10.43 -2.88
N VAL A 140 -13.84 9.91 -2.42
CA VAL A 140 -12.60 9.83 -3.20
C VAL A 140 -12.41 8.41 -3.70
N LEU A 141 -12.27 8.27 -5.01
CA LEU A 141 -11.77 7.04 -5.63
C LEU A 141 -10.24 7.10 -5.65
N GLU A 142 -9.58 6.26 -4.85
CA GLU A 142 -8.18 5.96 -5.10
C GLU A 142 -8.07 4.90 -6.20
N PRO A 143 -7.22 5.10 -7.22
CA PRO A 143 -6.93 4.05 -8.20
C PRO A 143 -6.34 2.81 -7.50
N SER A 144 -6.58 1.62 -8.05
CA SER A 144 -6.31 0.29 -7.45
C SER A 144 -4.91 0.00 -6.91
N ALA A 145 -3.93 0.82 -7.27
CA ALA A 145 -2.55 0.75 -6.81
C ALA A 145 -2.29 1.55 -5.51
N GLY A 146 -3.27 2.33 -5.04
CA GLY A 146 -3.15 3.22 -3.91
C GLY A 146 -3.37 2.54 -2.55
N ASN A 147 -2.58 2.97 -1.58
CA ASN A 147 -2.53 2.49 -0.20
C ASN A 147 -3.47 3.25 0.75
N GLY A 148 -4.35 4.09 0.21
CA GLY A 148 -5.20 4.99 0.98
C GLY A 148 -4.54 6.33 1.33
N ALA A 149 -3.39 6.69 0.75
CA ALA A 149 -2.71 7.95 1.00
C ALA A 149 -3.61 9.17 0.74
N LEU A 150 -4.39 9.17 -0.35
CA LEU A 150 -5.35 10.25 -0.63
C LEU A 150 -6.53 10.28 0.36
N ALA A 151 -6.97 9.12 0.85
CA ALA A 151 -8.05 9.06 1.84
C ALA A 151 -7.59 9.51 3.24
N ILE A 152 -6.31 9.30 3.56
CA ILE A 152 -5.74 9.60 4.88
C ILE A 152 -5.25 11.05 4.98
N SER A 153 -4.73 11.63 3.89
CA SER A 153 -4.24 13.02 3.85
C SER A 153 -5.30 14.07 4.19
N CYS A 154 -6.57 13.67 4.21
CA CYS A 154 -7.69 14.58 4.11
C CYS A 154 -8.65 14.50 5.32
N SER A 155 -8.25 13.82 6.41
CA SER A 155 -9.09 13.56 7.60
C SER A 155 -10.46 12.93 7.29
N LEU A 156 -10.63 12.39 6.08
CA LEU A 156 -11.90 11.91 5.57
C LEU A 156 -12.32 10.66 6.37
N PRO A 157 -13.63 10.49 6.61
CA PRO A 157 -14.13 9.19 7.03
C PRO A 157 -13.80 8.19 5.92
N ILE A 158 -13.18 7.05 6.26
CA ILE A 158 -12.90 5.95 5.32
C ILE A 158 -14.22 5.23 5.02
N ARG A 159 -15.19 5.95 4.47
CA ARG A 159 -16.46 5.41 4.03
C ARG A 159 -16.33 5.21 2.52
N ARG A 160 -15.72 4.06 2.19
CA ARG A 160 -15.76 3.40 0.87
C ARG A 160 -14.72 3.87 -0.16
N CYS A 161 -13.47 3.52 0.09
CA CYS A 161 -12.50 3.37 -1.00
C CYS A 161 -12.87 2.13 -1.80
N VAL A 162 -13.24 2.28 -3.08
CA VAL A 162 -13.41 1.15 -3.99
C VAL A 162 -12.06 0.82 -4.58
N ARG A 163 -11.52 -0.35 -4.24
CA ARG A 163 -10.31 -0.89 -4.87
C ARG A 163 -10.71 -1.48 -6.23
N ASP A 164 -10.16 -0.96 -7.32
CA ASP A 164 -10.29 -1.61 -8.62
C ASP A 164 -9.59 -2.98 -8.56
N ALA A 165 -10.28 -4.05 -8.98
CA ALA A 165 -9.65 -5.36 -9.11
C ALA A 165 -8.63 -5.32 -10.25
N PRO A 166 -7.46 -5.97 -10.13
CA PRO A 166 -6.44 -5.92 -11.17
C PRO A 166 -7.00 -6.53 -12.47
N LYS A 167 -6.92 -5.77 -13.56
CA LYS A 167 -7.05 -6.32 -14.90
C LYS A 167 -5.73 -7.01 -15.22
N THR A 168 -5.67 -8.32 -15.08
CA THR A 168 -4.53 -9.12 -15.56
C THR A 168 -4.26 -8.75 -17.02
N ARG A 169 -3.09 -8.15 -17.29
CA ARG A 169 -2.61 -7.93 -18.64
C ARG A 169 -2.36 -9.32 -19.21
N ALA A 170 -3.26 -9.79 -20.09
CA ALA A 170 -3.10 -11.04 -20.78
C ALA A 170 -1.73 -11.04 -21.47
N SER A 171 -0.78 -11.82 -20.94
CA SER A 171 0.45 -12.11 -21.65
C SER A 171 0.03 -12.87 -22.91
N THR A 172 0.25 -12.26 -24.08
CA THR A 172 0.14 -12.92 -25.37
C THR A 172 1.14 -14.07 -25.42
N ARG A 173 0.71 -15.26 -24.99
CA ARG A 173 1.45 -16.50 -25.20
C ARG A 173 1.34 -16.79 -26.70
N SER A 174 2.47 -16.72 -27.39
CA SER A 174 2.62 -17.12 -28.78
C SER A 174 1.97 -18.48 -29.03
N LEU A 175 1.05 -18.54 -30.00
CA LEU A 175 0.44 -19.78 -30.48
C LEU A 175 1.53 -20.73 -31.00
N PRO A 176 1.45 -22.05 -30.74
CA PRO A 176 2.35 -23.01 -31.35
C PRO A 176 2.10 -23.05 -32.87
N GLY A 177 3.19 -22.94 -33.64
CA GLY A 177 3.17 -23.00 -35.09
C GLY A 177 2.48 -24.27 -35.59
N ARG A 178 1.50 -24.06 -36.47
CA ARG A 178 0.80 -25.12 -37.18
C ARG A 178 1.81 -25.82 -38.10
N ALA A 179 2.11 -27.09 -37.85
CA ALA A 179 2.82 -27.91 -38.82
C ALA A 179 1.93 -28.07 -40.06
N MET A 180 2.35 -27.46 -41.17
CA MET A 180 1.82 -27.74 -42.49
C MET A 180 2.55 -28.98 -43.02
N GLY A 181 1.81 -30.05 -43.27
CA GLY A 181 2.33 -31.20 -44.01
C GLY A 181 2.57 -30.83 -45.48
N SER A 182 3.60 -31.45 -46.08
CA SER A 182 3.67 -31.63 -47.52
C SER A 182 4.12 -33.06 -47.79
N THR A 183 3.22 -33.80 -48.42
CA THR A 183 3.47 -35.01 -49.19
C THR A 183 4.47 -34.76 -50.31
N ALA A 184 5.46 -35.65 -50.44
CA ALA A 184 5.95 -36.25 -51.68
C ALA A 184 6.73 -37.52 -51.31
#